data_AF-A0A6J6JK83-F1
#
_entry.id   AF-A0A6J6JK83-F1
#
_cell.length_a   1.000
_cell.length_b   1.000
_cell.length_c   1.000
_cell.angle_alpha   90.00
_cell.angle_beta   90.00
_cell.angle_gamma   90.00
#
_symmetry.space_group_name_H-M   'P 1'
#
loop_
_entity.id
_entity.type
_entity.pdbx_description
1 polymer ?
#
loop_
_entity_poly.entity_id
_entity_poly.type
_entity_poly.pdbx_seq_one_letter_code
_entity_poly.pdbx_strand_id
1 'polypeptide(L)'
;MIEHDFPARLVSIIGTDLKSVESIKGKLGYGRVALSGALTGSWLGMFFGLVFGATGTGAEAVLLTNVTAGVVIGAGIGMLLNVIRFSVTKNRRGFISGQMVVAKKYEVVVPKEQLQLAKKAVAAAKPAKPAKKI
;
A
#
# COMPACT_ATOMS: atom_id res chain seq x y z
N MET A 1 -4.90 -14.27 -27.94
CA MET A 1 -5.12 -15.72 -27.69
C MET A 1 -6.50 -16.00 -27.11
N ILE A 2 -6.99 -15.24 -26.12
CA ILE A 2 -8.33 -15.46 -25.52
C ILE A 2 -9.48 -15.03 -26.47
N GLU A 3 -9.22 -14.09 -27.38
CA GLU A 3 -10.21 -13.60 -28.36
C GLU A 3 -10.55 -14.60 -29.49
N HIS A 4 -9.82 -15.72 -29.61
CA HIS A 4 -9.99 -16.71 -30.68
C HIS A 4 -10.57 -18.04 -30.20
N ASP A 5 -11.44 -18.00 -29.19
CA ASP A 5 -12.17 -19.16 -28.66
C ASP A 5 -11.24 -20.27 -28.12
N PHE A 6 -10.04 -19.87 -27.67
CA PHE A 6 -9.09 -20.78 -27.03
C PHE A 6 -9.51 -21.01 -25.57
N PRO A 7 -9.68 -22.27 -25.10
CA PRO A 7 -10.08 -22.54 -23.72
C PRO A 7 -8.99 -22.07 -22.74
N ALA A 8 -9.18 -20.86 -22.21
CA ALA A 8 -8.22 -20.18 -21.34
C ALA A 8 -7.89 -20.96 -20.06
N ARG A 9 -8.79 -21.87 -19.65
CA ARG A 9 -8.61 -22.72 -18.47
C ARG A 9 -7.49 -23.76 -18.62
N LEU A 10 -7.05 -24.06 -19.84
CA LEU A 10 -5.98 -25.03 -20.12
C LEU A 10 -4.61 -24.38 -20.37
N VAL A 11 -4.51 -23.06 -20.25
CA VAL A 11 -3.28 -22.31 -20.51
C VAL A 11 -2.57 -22.03 -19.19
N SER A 12 -1.32 -22.49 -19.10
CA SER A 12 -0.43 -22.16 -17.98
C SER A 12 0.59 -21.12 -18.42
N ILE A 13 0.74 -20.03 -17.66
CA ILE A 13 1.76 -19.00 -17.91
C ILE A 13 2.89 -19.18 -16.91
N ILE A 14 4.08 -19.47 -17.39
CA ILE A 14 5.29 -19.64 -16.57
C ILE A 14 6.19 -18.43 -16.77
N GLY A 15 6.46 -17.71 -15.68
CA GLY A 15 7.47 -16.65 -15.68
C GLY A 15 8.86 -17.24 -15.45
N THR A 16 9.78 -17.05 -16.39
CA THR A 16 11.20 -17.44 -16.24
C THR A 16 12.07 -16.19 -15.98
N ASP A 17 13.24 -16.41 -15.39
CA ASP A 17 14.15 -15.33 -14.96
C ASP A 17 13.47 -14.31 -14.03
N LEU A 18 12.92 -14.80 -12.91
CA LEU A 18 12.31 -13.94 -11.88
C LEU A 18 13.35 -12.99 -11.31
N LYS A 19 13.10 -11.69 -11.45
CA LYS A 19 13.90 -10.65 -10.82
C LYS A 19 13.08 -9.98 -9.74
N SER A 20 13.60 -10.00 -8.52
CA SER A 20 13.06 -9.20 -7.42
C SER A 20 13.49 -7.75 -7.66
N VAL A 21 12.53 -6.88 -8.00
CA VAL A 21 12.80 -5.45 -8.14
C VAL A 21 12.32 -4.76 -6.87
N GLU A 22 13.26 -4.17 -6.14
CA GLU A 22 12.93 -3.32 -5.00
C GLU A 22 12.62 -1.91 -5.52
N SER A 23 11.34 -1.62 -5.73
CA SER A 23 10.92 -0.30 -6.17
C SER A 23 11.00 0.67 -4.99
N ILE A 24 11.93 1.62 -5.07
CA ILE A 24 12.08 2.70 -4.10
C ILE A 24 10.92 3.69 -4.33
N LYS A 25 9.81 3.51 -3.60
CA LYS A 25 8.61 4.37 -3.69
C LYS A 25 8.78 5.80 -3.12
N GLY A 26 9.98 6.13 -2.62
CA GLY A 26 10.31 7.44 -2.07
C GLY A 26 10.72 7.40 -0.60
N LYS A 27 11.33 8.49 -0.12
CA LYS A 27 11.75 8.64 1.28
C LYS A 27 10.53 8.95 2.16
N LEU A 28 10.26 8.12 3.17
CA LEU A 28 9.32 8.49 4.22
C LEU A 28 9.95 9.61 5.06
N GLY A 29 9.63 10.86 4.72
CA GLY A 29 10.08 12.01 5.49
C GLY A 29 9.42 12.02 6.87
N TYR A 30 10.17 12.44 7.89
CA TYR A 30 9.66 12.62 9.26
C TYR A 30 8.37 13.44 9.31
N GLY A 31 8.16 14.37 8.37
CA GLY A 31 6.92 15.14 8.25
C GLY A 31 5.66 14.30 7.96
N ARG A 32 5.74 13.28 7.09
CA ARG A 32 4.58 12.42 6.77
C ARG A 32 4.19 11.54 7.95
N VAL A 33 5.18 11.11 8.72
CA VAL A 33 4.98 10.32 9.95
C VAL A 33 4.39 11.18 11.05
N ALA A 34 4.92 12.39 11.23
CA ALA A 34 4.39 13.36 12.18
C ALA A 34 2.92 13.70 11.88
N LEU A 35 2.58 13.92 10.60
CA LEU A 35 1.20 14.17 10.18
C LEU A 35 0.28 12.96 10.46
N SER A 36 0.71 11.74 10.10
CA SER A 36 -0.06 10.52 10.38
C SER A 36 -0.25 10.28 11.89
N GLY A 37 0.79 10.54 12.68
CA GLY A 37 0.76 10.48 14.13
C GLY A 37 -0.15 11.52 14.77
N ALA A 38 -0.11 12.75 14.29
CA ALA A 38 -0.99 13.82 14.72
C ALA A 38 -2.45 13.50 14.40
N LEU A 39 -2.75 12.99 13.20
CA LEU A 39 -4.11 12.57 12.81
C LEU A 39 -4.65 11.47 13.72
N THR A 40 -3.83 10.43 13.96
CA THR A 40 -4.22 9.30 14.81
C THR A 40 -4.36 9.72 16.28
N GLY A 41 -3.47 10.59 16.77
CA GLY A 41 -3.52 11.15 18.11
C GLY A 41 -4.68 12.11 18.35
N SER A 42 -5.04 12.91 17.34
CA SER A 42 -6.13 13.89 17.41
C SER A 42 -7.47 13.19 17.62
N TRP A 43 -7.71 12.06 16.94
CA TRP A 43 -8.92 11.28 17.13
C TRP A 43 -9.02 10.70 18.55
N LEU A 44 -7.91 10.15 19.06
CA LEU A 44 -7.86 9.62 20.43
C LEU A 44 -8.04 10.73 21.48
N GLY A 45 -7.41 11.89 21.27
CA GLY A 45 -7.57 13.08 22.09
C GLY A 45 -8.99 13.64 22.06
N MET A 46 -9.62 13.66 20.89
CA MET A 46 -11.02 14.01 20.73
C MET A 46 -11.93 13.07 21.53
N PHE A 47 -11.69 11.75 21.43
CA PHE A 47 -12.45 10.75 22.16
C PHE A 47 -12.36 10.96 23.68
N PHE A 48 -11.14 11.08 24.23
CA PHE A 48 -10.97 11.33 25.66
C PHE A 48 -11.49 12.71 26.08
N GLY A 49 -11.31 13.74 25.26
CA GLY A 49 -11.84 15.08 25.52
C GLY A 49 -13.37 15.09 25.59
N LEU A 50 -14.06 14.30 24.75
CA LEU A 50 -15.52 14.15 24.79
C LEU A 50 -15.97 13.34 26.01
N VAL A 51 -15.29 12.23 26.33
CA VAL A 51 -15.64 11.37 27.48
C VAL A 51 -15.46 12.10 28.81
N PHE A 52 -14.29 12.70 29.03
CA PHE A 52 -14.01 13.44 30.27
C PHE A 52 -14.68 14.82 30.31
N GLY A 53 -14.88 15.45 29.15
CA GLY A 53 -15.63 16.70 29.05
C GLY A 53 -17.08 16.52 29.47
N ALA A 54 -17.75 15.46 28.98
CA ALA A 54 -19.15 15.18 29.28
C ALA A 54 -19.42 14.86 30.77
N THR A 55 -18.40 14.43 31.52
CA THR A 55 -18.51 14.21 32.97
C THR A 55 -18.34 15.47 33.82
N GLY A 56 -17.95 16.61 33.21
CA GLY A 56 -17.81 17.88 33.91
C GLY A 56 -19.16 18.59 34.09
N THR A 57 -19.52 18.92 35.33
CA THR A 57 -20.73 19.71 35.63
C THR A 57 -20.48 21.19 35.35
N GLY A 58 -20.68 21.62 34.11
CA GLY A 58 -20.59 23.03 33.72
C GLY A 58 -20.80 23.24 32.22
N ALA A 59 -21.46 24.36 31.90
CA ALA A 59 -21.89 24.87 30.58
C ALA A 59 -21.09 24.46 29.33
N GLU A 60 -21.72 24.57 28.15
CA GLU A 60 -21.16 24.28 26.82
C GLU A 60 -19.73 24.84 26.58
N ALA A 61 -19.38 25.96 27.22
CA ALA A 61 -18.03 26.55 27.19
C ALA A 61 -16.94 25.66 27.82
N VAL A 62 -17.26 24.91 28.88
CA VAL A 62 -16.36 23.96 29.55
C VAL A 62 -16.15 22.72 28.67
N LEU A 63 -17.20 22.27 28.00
CA LEU A 63 -17.13 21.18 27.02
C LEU A 63 -16.21 21.54 25.84
N LEU A 64 -16.39 22.72 25.25
CA LEU A 64 -15.56 23.16 24.12
C LEU A 64 -14.07 23.27 24.51
N THR A 65 -13.80 23.79 25.71
CA THR A 65 -12.44 23.93 26.23
C THR A 65 -11.79 22.58 26.50
N ASN A 66 -12.50 21.64 27.14
CA ASN A 66 -11.99 20.30 27.46
C ASN A 66 -11.77 19.45 26.22
N VAL A 67 -12.67 19.52 25.23
CA VAL A 67 -12.49 18.81 23.95
C VAL A 67 -11.31 19.39 23.19
N THR A 68 -11.19 20.71 23.11
CA THR A 68 -10.07 21.34 22.40
C THR A 68 -8.73 21.02 23.07
N ALA A 69 -8.65 21.10 24.40
CA ALA A 69 -7.47 20.71 25.17
C ALA A 69 -7.15 19.21 24.99
N GLY A 70 -8.15 18.34 25.04
CA GLY A 70 -8.01 16.90 24.81
C GLY A 70 -7.49 16.58 23.41
N VAL A 71 -8.00 17.25 22.38
CA VAL A 71 -7.50 17.12 21.00
C VAL A 71 -6.06 17.58 20.89
N VAL A 72 -5.70 18.74 21.43
CA VAL A 72 -4.33 19.28 21.34
C VAL A 72 -3.33 18.37 22.07
N ILE A 73 -3.67 17.92 23.27
CA ILE A 73 -2.82 17.04 24.09
C ILE A 73 -2.73 15.65 23.43
N GLY A 74 -3.85 15.08 22.98
CA GLY A 74 -3.87 13.79 22.30
C GLY A 74 -3.15 13.81 20.96
N ALA A 75 -3.27 14.89 20.19
CA ALA A 75 -2.53 15.11 18.96
C ALA A 75 -1.02 15.21 19.23
N GLY A 76 -0.61 15.96 20.25
CA GLY A 76 0.79 16.12 20.64
C GLY A 76 1.41 14.80 21.10
N ILE A 77 0.75 14.09 22.02
CA ILE A 77 1.23 12.80 22.53
C ILE A 77 1.21 11.73 21.43
N GLY A 78 0.14 11.65 20.64
CA GLY A 78 0.04 10.70 19.54
C GLY A 78 1.06 10.95 18.43
N MET A 79 1.36 12.22 18.13
CA MET A 79 2.44 12.61 17.25
C MET A 79 3.80 12.17 17.81
N LEU A 80 4.11 12.51 19.05
CA LEU A 80 5.39 12.14 19.70
C LEU A 80 5.59 10.63 19.73
N LEU A 81 4.57 9.87 20.18
CA LEU A 81 4.64 8.40 20.25
C LEU A 81 4.79 7.78 18.86
N ASN A 82 4.11 8.28 17.84
CA ASN A 82 4.24 7.77 16.48
C ASN A 82 5.63 8.09 15.91
N VAL A 83 6.16 9.29 16.14
CA VAL A 83 7.52 9.66 15.74
C VAL A 83 8.57 8.81 16.46
N ILE A 84 8.42 8.56 17.76
CA ILE A 84 9.33 7.71 18.55
C ILE A 84 9.26 6.27 18.03
N ARG A 85 8.06 5.69 17.91
CA ARG A 85 7.88 4.33 17.35
C ARG A 85 8.46 4.23 15.96
N PHE A 86 8.19 5.20 15.11
CA PHE A 86 8.76 5.27 13.78
C PHE A 86 10.28 5.36 13.84
N SER A 87 10.86 6.15 14.74
CA SER A 87 12.32 6.26 14.88
C SER A 87 12.96 4.96 15.38
N VAL A 88 12.27 4.18 16.22
CA VAL A 88 12.73 2.88 16.72
C VAL A 88 12.57 1.79 15.67
N THR A 89 11.44 1.76 14.95
CA THR A 89 11.16 0.81 13.87
C THR A 89 11.85 1.18 12.55
N LYS A 90 12.35 2.42 12.43
CA LYS A 90 13.22 2.85 11.33
C LYS A 90 14.58 2.17 11.49
N ASN A 91 14.58 0.89 11.15
CA ASN A 91 15.78 0.13 10.87
C ASN A 91 16.51 0.84 9.72
N ARG A 92 17.84 0.79 9.72
CA ARG A 92 18.76 1.62 8.91
C ARG A 92 18.72 1.39 7.39
N ARG A 93 17.56 1.06 6.82
CA ARG A 93 17.33 0.87 5.38
C ARG A 93 16.02 1.55 5.01
N GLY A 94 16.08 2.88 4.92
CA GLY A 94 14.95 3.79 4.82
C GLY A 94 14.26 3.82 3.45
N PHE A 95 13.60 2.72 3.09
CA PHE A 95 12.69 2.65 1.95
C PHE A 95 11.42 1.89 2.35
N ILE A 96 10.25 2.36 1.91
CA ILE A 96 9.08 1.45 1.84
C ILE A 96 9.43 0.46 0.73
N SER A 97 10.03 -0.66 1.10
CA SER A 97 10.36 -1.72 0.18
C SER A 97 9.10 -2.55 -0.07
N GLY A 98 8.51 -2.35 -1.25
CA GLY A 98 7.57 -3.31 -1.80
C GLY A 98 8.38 -4.30 -2.64
N GLN A 99 8.50 -5.55 -2.20
CA GLN A 99 9.10 -6.59 -3.02
C GLN A 99 8.09 -6.99 -4.10
N MET A 100 8.31 -6.53 -5.33
CA MET A 100 7.57 -7.03 -6.50
C MET A 100 8.50 -7.93 -7.31
N VAL A 101 8.05 -9.16 -7.54
CA VAL A 101 8.74 -10.10 -8.41
C VAL A 101 8.22 -9.88 -9.83
N VAL A 102 9.09 -9.47 -10.74
CA VAL A 102 8.76 -9.29 -12.16
C VAL A 102 9.54 -10.32 -12.96
N ALA A 103 8.85 -11.09 -13.81
CA ALA A 103 9.48 -12.06 -14.70
C ALA A 103 9.98 -11.34 -15.96
N LYS A 104 11.20 -11.68 -16.41
CA LYS A 104 11.77 -11.11 -17.66
C LYS A 104 11.12 -11.74 -18.90
N LYS A 105 10.67 -12.98 -18.80
CA LYS A 105 10.08 -13.75 -19.88
C LYS A 105 8.86 -14.50 -19.35
N TYR A 106 7.85 -14.61 -20.21
CA TYR A 106 6.65 -15.37 -19.95
C TYR A 106 6.52 -16.42 -21.04
N GLU A 107 6.49 -17.68 -20.64
CA GLU A 107 6.25 -18.81 -21.52
C GLU A 107 4.81 -19.28 -21.34
N VAL A 108 4.12 -19.50 -22.46
CA VAL A 108 2.74 -19.97 -22.48
C VAL A 108 2.77 -21.45 -22.79
N VAL A 109 2.40 -22.26 -21.81
CA VAL A 109 2.35 -23.73 -21.90
C VAL A 109 0.91 -24.15 -22.17
N VAL A 110 0.76 -25.01 -23.19
CA VAL A 110 -0.53 -25.49 -23.68
C VAL A 110 -0.46 -27.02 -23.86
N PRO A 111 -1.55 -27.77 -23.58
CA PRO A 111 -1.63 -29.20 -23.86
C PRO A 111 -1.35 -29.53 -25.33
N LYS A 112 -0.72 -30.70 -25.57
CA LYS A 112 -0.28 -31.12 -26.92
C LYS A 112 -1.43 -31.15 -27.94
N GLU A 113 -2.64 -31.50 -27.50
CA GLU A 113 -3.85 -31.58 -28.32
C GLU A 113 -4.24 -30.23 -28.96
N GLN A 114 -3.88 -29.12 -28.32
CA GLN A 114 -4.28 -27.77 -28.75
C GLN A 114 -3.10 -26.95 -29.29
N LEU A 115 -1.94 -27.58 -29.50
CA LEU A 115 -0.72 -26.94 -29.97
C LEU A 115 -0.90 -26.25 -31.34
N GLN A 116 -1.65 -26.87 -32.25
CA GLN A 116 -1.93 -26.34 -33.58
C GLN A 116 -2.79 -25.06 -33.50
N LEU A 117 -3.83 -25.09 -32.66
CA LEU A 117 -4.73 -23.96 -32.43
C LEU A 117 -3.99 -22.80 -31.73
N ALA A 118 -3.17 -23.13 -30.73
CA ALA A 118 -2.34 -22.15 -30.02
C ALA A 118 -1.33 -21.47 -30.96
N LYS A 119 -0.63 -22.22 -31.82
CA LYS A 119 0.29 -21.65 -32.81
C LYS A 119 -0.40 -20.68 -33.77
N LYS A 120 -1.60 -21.04 -34.27
CA LYS A 120 -2.41 -20.16 -35.11
C LYS A 120 -2.84 -18.88 -34.37
N ALA A 121 -3.26 -19.01 -33.11
CA ALA A 121 -3.67 -17.89 -32.28
C ALA A 121 -2.50 -16.96 -31.87
N VAL A 122 -1.27 -17.50 -31.72
CA VAL A 122 -0.05 -16.71 -31.50
C VAL A 122 0.32 -15.95 -32.77
N ALA A 123 0.27 -16.61 -33.94
CA ALA A 123 0.63 -16.01 -35.22
C ALA A 123 -0.33 -14.87 -35.63
N ALA A 124 -1.61 -14.98 -35.27
CA ALA A 124 -2.61 -13.92 -35.45
C ALA A 124 -2.48 -12.78 -34.41
N ALA A 125 -1.86 -13.05 -33.26
CA ALA A 125 -1.68 -12.06 -32.20
C ALA A 125 -0.48 -11.15 -32.53
N LYS A 126 -0.76 -9.86 -32.74
CA LYS A 126 0.26 -8.82 -32.93
C LYS A 126 1.23 -8.80 -31.73
N PRO A 127 2.56 -8.74 -31.95
CA PRO A 127 3.53 -8.76 -30.85
C PRO A 127 3.27 -7.57 -29.92
N ALA A 128 3.05 -7.87 -28.64
CA ALA A 128 2.82 -6.86 -27.62
C ALA A 128 4.07 -5.97 -27.47
N LYS A 129 3.86 -4.65 -27.56
CA LYS A 129 4.91 -3.63 -27.49
C LYS A 129 5.72 -3.84 -26.20
N PRO A 130 7.06 -3.94 -26.26
CA PRO A 130 7.87 -4.13 -25.07
C PRO A 130 7.63 -2.96 -24.11
N ALA A 131 7.27 -3.29 -22.87
CA ALA A 131 7.05 -2.31 -21.82
C ALA A 131 8.32 -1.45 -21.66
N LYS A 132 8.14 -0.14 -21.72
CA LYS A 132 9.21 0.86 -21.66
C LYS A 132 10.01 0.63 -20.38
N LYS A 133 11.31 0.31 -20.52
CA LYS A 133 12.26 0.31 -19.40
C LYS A 133 12.26 1.71 -18.80
N ILE A 134 11.93 1.80 -17.51
CA ILE A 134 12.15 2.98 -16.67
C ILE A 134 13.54 2.84 -16.05
#